data_AF-A0AAV1ZV86-F1
#
_entry.id   AF-A0AAV1ZV86-F1
#
_cell.length_a   1.000
_cell.length_b   1.000
_cell.length_c   1.000
_cell.angle_alpha   90.00
_cell.angle_beta   90.00
_cell.angle_gamma   90.00
#
_symmetry.space_group_name_H-M   'P 1'
#
loop_
_entity.id
_entity.type
_entity.pdbx_description
1 polymer ?
#
loop_
_entity_poly.entity_id
_entity_poly.type
_entity_poly.pdbx_seq_one_letter_code
_entity_poly.pdbx_strand_id
1 'polypeptide(L)'
;MEDNFMKRAFDIGDVPENFDLNNPPVTGFDYLYRVRIESRNCPKVVVSNIDKTKFLNRQTITIDDGNGFISARPGFEADPEWREEQLELFSANRIKMAENRDYLKQKFPRKDVPRINKKQEWCLYCLGVEKHDLIYGKAEQLEASTDDNTALNPKKARFSDSPNPPLLSVMLYMNQSRIAKLLSYHIDWLEEIGFSHPQGEWFYALLVALEKPLDPDTCALLRSLSRECSKLRNELSTSDHEFVRPLNLFLSIVAHYFDQKDMSDDFCSSK
;
A
#
# COMPACT_ATOMS: atom_id res chain seq x y z
N MET A 1 25.00 -13.67 -8.93
CA MET A 1 24.51 -14.78 -9.76
C MET A 1 24.38 -14.23 -11.16
N GLU A 2 25.34 -14.51 -12.03
CA GLU A 2 25.14 -14.30 -13.46
C GLU A 2 24.18 -15.39 -13.93
N ASP A 3 22.89 -15.06 -14.02
CA ASP A 3 21.94 -15.89 -14.74
C ASP A 3 22.32 -15.84 -16.21
N ASN A 4 23.17 -16.78 -16.61
CA ASN A 4 23.53 -17.01 -18.00
C ASN A 4 22.27 -17.47 -18.74
N PHE A 5 21.60 -16.54 -19.40
CA PHE A 5 20.57 -16.85 -20.38
C PHE A 5 21.17 -17.79 -21.44
N MET A 6 20.50 -18.93 -21.67
CA MET A 6 20.98 -20.04 -22.51
C MET A 6 22.30 -20.68 -22.04
N LYS A 7 22.28 -21.28 -20.84
CA LYS A 7 23.37 -22.15 -20.37
C LYS A 7 23.65 -23.26 -21.38
N ARG A 8 24.93 -23.52 -21.64
CA ARG A 8 25.34 -24.64 -22.50
C ARG A 8 24.88 -25.95 -21.86
N ALA A 9 24.05 -26.70 -22.57
CA ALA A 9 23.59 -28.02 -22.13
C ALA A 9 24.63 -29.12 -22.38
N PHE A 10 25.54 -28.89 -23.33
CA PHE A 10 26.62 -29.80 -23.69
C PHE A 10 27.96 -29.13 -23.43
N ASP A 11 28.86 -29.84 -22.74
CA ASP A 11 30.24 -29.44 -22.55
C ASP A 11 31.04 -29.82 -23.81
N ILE A 12 31.07 -28.89 -24.77
CA ILE A 12 31.75 -29.06 -26.05
C ILE A 12 33.02 -28.20 -26.01
N GLY A 13 34.17 -28.85 -26.20
CA GLY A 13 35.47 -28.20 -26.33
C GLY A 13 35.60 -27.34 -27.59
N ASP A 14 36.83 -26.98 -27.95
CA ASP A 14 37.11 -26.25 -29.19
C ASP A 14 37.03 -27.18 -30.41
N VAL A 15 36.68 -26.60 -31.56
CA VAL A 15 36.57 -27.33 -32.83
C VAL A 15 37.98 -27.81 -33.25
N PRO A 16 38.16 -29.09 -33.65
CA PRO A 16 39.45 -29.59 -34.16
C PRO A 16 39.93 -28.84 -35.41
N GLU A 17 41.25 -28.62 -35.55
CA GLU A 17 41.84 -27.81 -36.64
C GLU A 17 41.59 -28.37 -38.06
N ASN A 18 41.43 -29.70 -38.21
CA ASN A 18 41.23 -30.38 -39.50
C ASN A 18 39.78 -30.88 -39.69
N PHE A 19 38.79 -30.13 -39.22
CA PHE A 19 37.39 -30.54 -39.28
C PHE A 19 36.77 -30.32 -40.68
N ASP A 20 36.53 -31.41 -41.42
CA ASP A 20 35.92 -31.35 -42.75
C ASP A 20 34.40 -31.19 -42.68
N LEU A 21 33.92 -30.11 -43.28
CA LEU A 21 32.50 -29.73 -43.37
C LEU A 21 31.75 -30.43 -44.51
N ASN A 22 32.47 -31.03 -45.49
CA ASN A 22 31.88 -31.55 -46.72
C ASN A 22 31.32 -32.97 -46.59
N ASN A 23 31.84 -33.77 -45.68
CA ASN A 23 31.31 -35.09 -45.36
C ASN A 23 30.10 -34.98 -44.42
N PRO A 24 29.14 -35.92 -44.34
CA PRO A 24 28.09 -35.90 -43.31
C PRO A 24 28.67 -36.14 -41.89
N PRO A 25 28.05 -35.61 -40.81
CA PRO A 25 28.55 -35.81 -39.46
C PRO A 25 28.30 -37.28 -39.04
N VAL A 26 29.34 -37.93 -38.51
CA VAL A 26 29.29 -39.34 -38.11
C VAL A 26 28.99 -39.48 -36.62
N THR A 27 29.36 -38.48 -35.81
CA THR A 27 29.10 -38.44 -34.36
C THR A 27 28.27 -37.22 -33.93
N GLY A 28 27.68 -37.28 -32.73
CA GLY A 28 26.97 -36.16 -32.13
C GLY A 28 27.86 -34.94 -31.85
N PHE A 29 29.13 -35.15 -31.51
CA PHE A 29 30.10 -34.07 -31.33
C PHE A 29 30.42 -33.39 -32.67
N ASP A 30 30.62 -34.16 -33.75
CA ASP A 30 30.84 -33.61 -35.09
C ASP A 30 29.69 -32.70 -35.53
N TYR A 31 28.46 -33.12 -35.25
CA TYR A 31 27.28 -32.31 -35.51
C TYR A 31 27.30 -30.99 -34.72
N LEU A 32 27.61 -31.04 -33.42
CA LEU A 32 27.63 -29.85 -32.56
C LEU A 32 28.74 -28.87 -32.94
N TYR A 33 29.92 -29.36 -33.36
CA TYR A 33 30.99 -28.52 -33.89
C TYR A 33 30.57 -27.79 -35.17
N ARG A 34 29.86 -28.46 -36.09
CA ARG A 34 29.31 -27.84 -37.30
C ARG A 34 28.33 -26.73 -36.99
N VAL A 35 27.37 -27.00 -36.11
CA VAL A 35 26.37 -26.00 -35.69
C VAL A 35 27.07 -24.80 -35.03
N ARG A 36 28.16 -25.01 -34.29
CA ARG A 36 28.95 -23.91 -33.69
C ARG A 36 29.66 -23.06 -34.74
N ILE A 37 30.19 -23.67 -35.80
CA ILE A 37 30.81 -22.95 -36.92
C ILE A 37 29.73 -22.21 -37.74
N GLU A 38 28.65 -22.88 -38.09
CA GLU A 38 27.53 -22.32 -38.85
C GLU A 38 26.89 -21.14 -38.11
N SER A 39 26.58 -21.30 -36.82
CA SER A 39 26.02 -20.21 -36.01
C SER A 39 26.97 -19.02 -35.82
N ARG A 40 28.30 -19.22 -35.85
CA ARG A 40 29.28 -18.11 -35.88
C ARG A 40 29.24 -17.34 -37.20
N ASN A 41 28.88 -18.02 -38.29
CA ASN A 41 28.72 -17.42 -39.62
C ASN A 41 27.34 -16.77 -39.80
N CYS A 42 26.35 -17.13 -38.97
CA CYS A 42 25.06 -16.48 -38.95
C CYS A 42 25.14 -15.12 -38.20
N PRO A 43 24.44 -14.08 -38.68
CA PRO A 43 24.30 -12.83 -37.94
C PRO A 43 23.58 -13.06 -36.60
N LYS A 44 24.16 -12.53 -35.51
CA LYS A 44 23.63 -12.69 -34.14
C LYS A 44 22.27 -12.05 -33.94
N VAL A 45 22.01 -10.95 -34.65
CA VAL A 45 20.73 -10.23 -34.65
C VAL A 45 20.37 -9.95 -36.09
N VAL A 46 19.14 -10.31 -36.46
CA VAL A 46 18.57 -10.01 -37.77
C VAL A 46 17.29 -9.22 -37.55
N VAL A 47 17.12 -8.13 -38.29
CA VAL A 47 15.92 -7.30 -38.25
C VAL A 47 15.28 -7.33 -39.64
N SER A 48 14.04 -7.81 -39.71
CA SER A 48 13.26 -7.80 -40.94
C SER A 48 12.42 -6.54 -41.03
N ASN A 49 12.45 -5.87 -42.19
CA ASN A 49 11.56 -4.74 -42.45
C ASN A 49 10.18 -5.25 -42.88
N ILE A 50 9.19 -5.14 -41.97
CA ILE A 50 7.81 -5.57 -42.19
C ILE A 50 6.95 -4.31 -42.33
N ASP A 51 6.06 -4.30 -43.33
CA ASP A 51 5.05 -3.25 -43.46
C ASP A 51 4.04 -3.33 -42.30
N LYS A 52 4.17 -2.38 -41.37
CA LYS A 52 3.31 -2.28 -40.18
C LYS A 52 2.12 -1.32 -40.38
N THR A 53 2.00 -0.67 -41.54
CA THR A 53 0.97 0.36 -41.78
C THR A 53 -0.45 -0.15 -41.59
N LYS A 54 -0.69 -1.42 -41.93
CA LYS A 54 -1.99 -2.11 -41.78
C LYS A 54 -2.47 -2.25 -40.32
N PHE A 55 -1.57 -2.09 -39.35
CA PHE A 55 -1.86 -2.27 -37.92
C PHE A 55 -1.96 -0.96 -37.14
N LEU A 56 -1.64 0.19 -37.75
CA LEU A 56 -1.71 1.50 -37.10
C LEU A 56 -3.11 1.80 -36.55
N ASN A 57 -4.15 1.47 -37.32
CA ASN A 57 -5.54 1.68 -36.92
C ASN A 57 -6.10 0.57 -36.01
N ARG A 58 -5.27 -0.41 -35.62
CA ARG A 58 -5.64 -1.57 -34.78
C ARG A 58 -4.87 -1.61 -33.46
N GLN A 59 -4.14 -0.55 -33.13
CA GLN A 59 -3.42 -0.48 -31.87
C GLN A 59 -4.42 -0.26 -30.73
N THR A 60 -4.34 -1.10 -29.69
CA THR A 60 -5.08 -0.88 -28.46
C THR A 60 -4.59 0.40 -27.81
N ILE A 61 -5.50 1.31 -27.47
CA ILE A 61 -5.18 2.51 -26.72
C ILE A 61 -4.90 2.08 -25.27
N THR A 62 -3.73 2.44 -24.76
CA THR A 62 -3.47 2.37 -23.33
C THR A 62 -4.22 3.54 -22.69
N ILE A 63 -5.30 3.25 -21.99
CA ILE A 63 -6.02 4.27 -21.21
C ILE A 63 -5.18 4.50 -19.95
N ASP A 64 -4.50 5.65 -19.87
CA ASP A 64 -3.93 6.15 -18.62
C ASP A 64 -5.06 6.85 -17.87
N ASP A 65 -5.90 6.05 -17.22
CA ASP A 65 -6.74 6.55 -16.14
C ASP A 65 -5.75 7.07 -15.11
N GLY A 66 -5.52 8.38 -15.06
CA GLY A 66 -4.54 8.99 -14.17
C GLY A 66 -4.67 8.43 -12.75
N ASN A 67 -3.65 8.60 -11.91
CA ASN A 67 -3.55 7.94 -10.61
C ASN A 67 -4.70 8.18 -9.58
N GLY A 68 -5.73 8.92 -9.98
CA GLY A 68 -6.96 9.22 -9.26
C GLY A 68 -6.79 10.29 -8.20
N PHE A 69 -5.61 10.92 -8.13
CA PHE A 69 -5.33 12.01 -7.20
C PHE A 69 -5.92 13.32 -7.71
N ILE A 70 -6.57 14.07 -6.82
CA ILE A 70 -7.17 15.36 -7.15
C ILE A 70 -6.33 16.47 -6.50
N SER A 71 -5.67 17.27 -7.33
CA SER A 71 -4.90 18.43 -6.86
C SER A 71 -5.72 19.36 -5.98
N ALA A 72 -5.07 20.00 -5.03
CA ALA A 72 -5.69 21.03 -4.21
C ALA A 72 -6.18 22.19 -5.08
N ARG A 73 -7.29 22.80 -4.66
CA ARG A 73 -7.66 24.14 -5.14
C ARG A 73 -6.74 25.19 -4.50
N PRO A 74 -6.54 26.35 -5.15
CA PRO A 74 -5.73 27.43 -4.58
C PRO A 74 -6.16 27.76 -3.15
N GLY A 75 -5.20 27.76 -2.22
CA GLY A 75 -5.43 27.99 -0.79
C GLY A 75 -5.75 26.77 0.06
N PHE A 76 -5.96 25.59 -0.54
CA PHE A 76 -6.13 24.31 0.17
C PHE A 76 -4.83 23.49 0.25
N GLU A 77 -3.78 23.96 -0.39
CA GLU A 77 -2.45 23.32 -0.42
C GLU A 77 -1.80 23.34 0.96
N ALA A 78 -0.93 22.36 1.20
CA ALA A 78 -0.09 22.36 2.40
C ALA A 78 1.04 23.37 2.23
N ASP A 79 1.29 24.18 3.25
CA ASP A 79 2.48 25.02 3.29
C ASP A 79 3.76 24.14 3.29
N PRO A 80 4.76 24.40 2.42
CA PRO A 80 5.95 23.56 2.32
C PRO A 80 6.79 23.48 3.60
N GLU A 81 6.94 24.59 4.33
CA GLU A 81 7.71 24.63 5.59
C GLU A 81 7.00 23.84 6.68
N TRP A 82 5.69 24.07 6.84
CA TRP A 82 4.85 23.29 7.74
C TRP A 82 4.91 21.79 7.43
N ARG A 83 4.84 21.43 6.14
CA ARG A 83 4.92 20.02 5.70
C ARG A 83 6.23 19.37 6.15
N GLU A 84 7.36 20.04 5.97
CA GLU A 84 8.68 19.51 6.38
C GLU A 84 8.74 19.29 7.90
N GLU A 85 8.29 20.28 8.68
CA GLU A 85 8.21 20.16 10.15
C GLU A 85 7.35 18.96 10.58
N GLN A 86 6.18 18.76 9.94
CA GLN A 86 5.31 17.63 10.27
C GLN A 86 5.93 16.28 9.90
N LEU A 87 6.66 16.20 8.79
CA LEU A 87 7.36 14.98 8.38
C LEU A 87 8.50 14.64 9.34
N GLU A 88 9.25 15.65 9.81
CA GLU A 88 10.26 15.47 10.86
C GLU A 88 9.63 14.94 12.14
N LEU A 89 8.55 15.57 12.62
CA LEU A 89 7.83 15.14 13.81
C LEU A 89 7.30 13.71 13.67
N PHE A 90 6.71 13.38 12.52
CA PHE A 90 6.23 12.03 12.21
C PHE A 90 7.37 11.01 12.26
N SER A 91 8.51 11.32 11.65
CA SER A 91 9.70 10.46 11.67
C SER A 91 10.21 10.24 13.10
N ALA A 92 10.26 11.29 13.92
CA ALA A 92 10.71 11.23 15.30
C ALA A 92 9.76 10.38 16.16
N ASN A 93 8.45 10.48 15.95
CA ASN A 93 7.46 9.66 16.65
C ASN A 93 7.62 8.18 16.32
N ARG A 94 7.92 7.85 15.06
CA ARG A 94 8.19 6.48 14.63
C ARG A 94 9.46 5.91 15.24
N ILE A 95 10.55 6.68 15.22
CA ILE A 95 11.82 6.30 15.85
C ILE A 95 11.59 6.05 17.36
N LYS A 96 10.96 7.00 18.06
CA LYS A 96 10.62 6.85 19.48
C LYS A 96 9.78 5.61 19.77
N MET A 97 8.79 5.30 18.94
CA MET A 97 7.93 4.13 19.11
C MET A 97 8.68 2.82 18.84
N ALA A 98 9.60 2.81 17.87
CA ALA A 98 10.40 1.64 17.51
C ALA A 98 11.49 1.35 18.56
N GLU A 99 12.28 2.36 18.94
CA GLU A 99 13.38 2.22 19.90
C GLU A 99 12.90 1.85 21.31
N ASN A 100 11.78 2.43 21.75
CA ASN A 100 11.24 2.19 23.09
C ASN A 100 10.20 1.05 23.13
N ARG A 101 10.05 0.26 22.07
CA ARG A 101 8.94 -0.70 21.92
C ARG A 101 8.81 -1.66 23.10
N ASP A 102 9.90 -2.21 23.60
CA ASP A 102 9.88 -3.17 24.71
C ASP A 102 9.55 -2.50 26.06
N TYR A 103 10.15 -1.34 26.33
CA TYR A 103 9.81 -0.53 27.50
C TYR A 103 8.33 -0.11 27.50
N LEU A 104 7.82 0.33 26.35
CA LEU A 104 6.43 0.76 26.21
C LEU A 104 5.45 -0.42 26.40
N LYS A 105 5.80 -1.63 25.94
CA LYS A 105 5.00 -2.84 26.21
C LYS A 105 4.99 -3.23 27.69
N GLN A 106 6.06 -2.97 28.42
CA GLN A 106 6.08 -3.19 29.88
C GLN A 106 5.21 -2.16 30.61
N LYS A 107 5.29 -0.89 30.19
CA LYS A 107 4.55 0.23 30.80
C LYS A 107 3.05 0.20 30.48
N PHE A 108 2.68 -0.19 29.26
CA PHE A 108 1.31 -0.17 28.77
C PHE A 108 0.84 -1.60 28.46
N PRO A 109 0.25 -2.31 29.45
CA PRO A 109 -0.16 -3.69 29.26
C PRO A 109 -1.25 -3.81 28.19
N ARG A 110 -1.25 -4.95 27.50
CA ARG A 110 -2.17 -5.25 26.40
C ARG A 110 -3.62 -5.10 26.85
N LYS A 111 -4.38 -4.26 26.13
CA LYS A 111 -5.85 -4.20 26.26
C LYS A 111 -6.51 -5.30 25.43
N ASP A 112 -7.67 -5.74 25.88
CA ASP A 112 -8.52 -6.62 25.10
C ASP A 112 -9.17 -5.82 23.97
N VAL A 113 -9.03 -6.31 22.74
CA VAL A 113 -9.48 -5.63 21.52
C VAL A 113 -10.21 -6.64 20.62
N PRO A 114 -11.10 -6.16 19.73
CA PRO A 114 -11.80 -7.05 18.82
C PRO A 114 -10.85 -7.89 17.97
N ARG A 115 -11.34 -9.04 17.49
CA ARG A 115 -10.57 -9.86 16.54
C ARG A 115 -10.47 -9.12 15.22
N ILE A 116 -9.29 -9.13 14.58
CA ILE A 116 -9.05 -8.34 13.35
C ILE A 116 -10.03 -8.65 12.21
N ASN A 117 -10.57 -9.88 12.13
CA ASN A 117 -11.52 -10.25 11.08
C ASN A 117 -12.93 -9.68 11.29
N LYS A 118 -13.20 -9.08 12.46
CA LYS A 118 -14.52 -8.55 12.82
C LYS A 118 -14.59 -7.05 12.54
N LYS A 119 -14.77 -6.69 11.27
CA LYS A 119 -14.81 -5.30 10.79
C LYS A 119 -15.81 -4.44 11.57
N GLN A 120 -17.03 -4.92 11.78
CA GLN A 120 -18.08 -4.18 12.52
C GLN A 120 -17.71 -3.90 13.98
N GLU A 121 -17.14 -4.87 14.69
CA GLU A 121 -16.69 -4.66 16.09
C GLU A 121 -15.56 -3.63 16.17
N TRP A 122 -14.66 -3.61 15.18
CA TRP A 122 -13.61 -2.57 15.09
C TRP A 122 -14.19 -1.19 14.75
N CYS A 123 -15.21 -1.13 13.88
CA CYS A 123 -15.92 0.12 13.59
C CYS A 123 -16.52 0.71 14.88
N LEU A 124 -17.23 -0.12 15.65
CA LEU A 124 -17.81 0.30 16.92
C LEU A 124 -16.72 0.71 17.93
N TYR A 125 -15.62 -0.05 18.01
CA TYR A 125 -14.51 0.25 18.92
C TYR A 125 -13.81 1.57 18.58
N CYS A 126 -13.49 1.81 17.30
CA CYS A 126 -12.69 2.97 16.86
C CYS A 126 -13.52 4.23 16.62
N LEU A 127 -14.76 4.09 16.12
CA LEU A 127 -15.58 5.20 15.62
C LEU A 127 -16.84 5.47 16.47
N GLY A 128 -17.20 4.57 17.38
CA GLY A 128 -18.38 4.69 18.25
C GLY A 128 -19.69 4.25 17.58
N VAL A 129 -20.79 4.32 18.34
CA VAL A 129 -22.11 3.80 17.96
C VAL A 129 -22.70 4.58 16.78
N GLU A 130 -22.62 5.91 16.81
CA GLU A 130 -23.24 6.79 15.80
C GLU A 130 -22.76 6.49 14.37
N LYS A 131 -21.44 6.40 14.19
CA LYS A 131 -20.82 6.09 12.89
C LYS A 131 -21.00 4.64 12.49
N HIS A 132 -20.98 3.73 13.46
CA HIS A 132 -21.29 2.33 13.21
C HIS A 132 -22.69 2.20 12.60
N ASP A 133 -23.69 2.85 13.19
CA ASP A 133 -25.08 2.79 12.73
C ASP A 133 -25.28 3.44 11.35
N LEU A 134 -24.47 4.45 11.01
CA LEU A 134 -24.48 5.05 9.67
C LEU A 134 -23.95 4.08 8.60
N ILE A 135 -22.93 3.28 8.93
CA ILE A 135 -22.27 2.35 7.98
C ILE A 135 -23.03 1.03 7.86
N TYR A 136 -23.47 0.47 8.98
CA TYR A 136 -24.01 -0.89 9.06
C TYR A 136 -25.51 -0.94 9.35
N GLY A 137 -26.15 0.21 9.55
CA GLY A 137 -27.51 0.30 10.07
C GLY A 137 -27.56 0.08 11.57
N LYS A 138 -28.70 0.43 12.18
CA LYS A 138 -28.94 0.15 13.60
C LYS A 138 -28.77 -1.34 13.84
N ALA A 139 -27.91 -1.70 14.78
CA ALA A 139 -27.80 -3.08 15.21
C ALA A 139 -29.14 -3.51 15.82
N GLU A 140 -29.97 -4.24 15.07
CA GLU A 140 -30.89 -5.21 15.66
C GLU A 140 -30.02 -6.25 16.36
N GLN A 141 -29.73 -5.96 17.63
CA GLN A 141 -29.28 -6.87 18.68
C GLN A 141 -28.34 -7.99 18.23
N LEU A 142 -27.05 -7.87 18.57
CA LEU A 142 -26.13 -9.00 18.74
C LEU A 142 -26.53 -9.93 19.92
N GLU A 143 -27.83 -10.06 20.22
CA GLU A 143 -28.40 -10.93 21.24
C GLU A 143 -29.10 -12.13 20.58
N ALA A 144 -28.30 -13.13 20.21
CA ALA A 144 -28.75 -14.51 20.10
C ALA A 144 -27.81 -15.41 20.91
N SER A 145 -27.86 -15.24 22.23
CA SER A 145 -27.68 -16.32 23.20
C SER A 145 -28.31 -15.88 24.51
N THR A 146 -29.57 -16.28 24.68
CA THR A 146 -30.23 -16.41 25.98
C THR A 146 -29.30 -17.15 26.93
N ASP A 147 -28.85 -16.47 27.99
CA ASP A 147 -28.93 -17.03 29.33
C ASP A 147 -28.72 -15.92 30.36
N ASP A 148 -29.78 -15.77 31.14
CA ASP A 148 -29.97 -14.87 32.26
C ASP A 148 -29.01 -15.23 33.39
N ASN A 149 -28.16 -14.29 33.83
CA ASN A 149 -27.76 -14.12 35.23
C ASN A 149 -26.81 -12.93 35.42
N THR A 150 -27.12 -12.19 36.46
CA THR A 150 -26.55 -10.92 36.93
C THR A 150 -25.09 -11.06 37.39
N ALA A 151 -24.17 -10.63 36.54
CA ALA A 151 -22.85 -10.08 36.90
C ALA A 151 -22.42 -9.17 35.75
N LEU A 152 -21.89 -7.98 36.03
CA LEU A 152 -21.40 -7.01 35.04
C LEU A 152 -20.61 -7.72 33.93
N ASN A 153 -21.24 -7.90 32.77
CA ASN A 153 -20.70 -8.72 31.70
C ASN A 153 -19.56 -7.93 31.04
N PRO A 154 -18.28 -8.34 31.13
CA PRO A 154 -17.14 -7.61 30.60
C PRO A 154 -17.14 -7.47 29.06
N LYS A 155 -18.16 -8.03 28.39
CA LYS A 155 -18.46 -7.83 26.96
C LYS A 155 -19.20 -6.51 26.68
N LYS A 156 -20.09 -6.05 27.58
CA LYS A 156 -20.80 -4.76 27.44
C LYS A 156 -19.89 -3.55 27.75
N ALA A 157 -18.83 -3.74 28.53
CA ALA A 157 -17.85 -2.70 28.85
C ALA A 157 -16.81 -2.43 27.73
N ARG A 158 -16.77 -3.24 26.65
CA ARG A 158 -15.84 -3.05 25.52
C ARG A 158 -16.31 -2.00 24.52
N PHE A 159 -17.62 -1.76 24.50
CA PHE A 159 -18.29 -0.88 23.57
C PHE A 159 -18.89 0.25 24.40
N SER A 160 -17.99 1.15 24.81
CA SER A 160 -18.35 2.47 25.31
C SER A 160 -19.17 3.19 24.23
N ASP A 161 -20.16 3.98 24.64
CA ASP A 161 -20.91 4.85 23.70
C ASP A 161 -19.95 5.80 22.96
N SER A 162 -18.82 6.15 23.59
CA SER A 162 -17.78 7.00 22.99
C SER A 162 -16.69 6.20 22.26
N PRO A 163 -16.15 6.74 21.14
CA PRO A 163 -15.07 6.11 20.38
C PRO A 163 -13.80 5.93 21.21
N ASN A 164 -13.13 4.77 21.09
CA ASN A 164 -11.86 4.54 21.78
C ASN A 164 -10.67 5.09 20.95
N PRO A 165 -9.74 5.84 21.55
CA PRO A 165 -8.56 6.33 20.85
C PRO A 165 -7.53 5.21 20.60
N PRO A 166 -6.59 5.39 19.65
CA PRO A 166 -5.52 4.44 19.33
C PRO A 166 -4.41 4.43 20.40
N LEU A 167 -4.72 3.89 21.57
CA LEU A 167 -3.78 3.84 22.70
C LEU A 167 -2.56 2.96 22.40
N LEU A 168 -1.42 3.30 23.00
CA LEU A 168 -0.19 2.49 22.92
C LEU A 168 -0.40 1.04 23.38
N SER A 169 -1.26 0.81 24.39
CA SER A 169 -1.66 -0.52 24.86
C SER A 169 -2.35 -1.38 23.80
N VAL A 170 -2.80 -0.79 22.69
CA VAL A 170 -3.37 -1.46 21.52
C VAL A 170 -2.34 -1.50 20.40
N MET A 171 -1.82 -0.33 20.00
CA MET A 171 -0.95 -0.17 18.83
C MET A 171 0.34 -1.01 18.92
N LEU A 172 0.95 -1.10 20.11
CA LEU A 172 2.21 -1.85 20.30
C LEU A 172 2.06 -3.37 20.14
N TYR A 173 0.85 -3.90 20.22
CA TYR A 173 0.56 -5.33 20.17
C TYR A 173 -0.06 -5.79 18.85
N MET A 174 -0.24 -4.87 17.89
CA MET A 174 -0.61 -5.22 16.52
C MET A 174 0.64 -5.58 15.71
N ASN A 175 0.50 -6.59 14.86
CA ASN A 175 1.51 -6.92 13.85
C ASN A 175 1.18 -6.19 12.54
N GLN A 176 2.12 -6.20 11.58
CA GLN A 176 1.99 -5.45 10.33
C GLN A 176 0.74 -5.86 9.53
N SER A 177 0.41 -7.15 9.47
CA SER A 177 -0.82 -7.64 8.83
C SER A 177 -2.09 -7.06 9.47
N ARG A 178 -2.17 -6.95 10.80
CA ARG A 178 -3.31 -6.34 11.50
C ARG A 178 -3.37 -4.83 11.28
N ILE A 179 -2.23 -4.15 11.26
CA ILE A 179 -2.15 -2.71 11.00
C ILE A 179 -2.65 -2.41 9.59
N ALA A 180 -2.14 -3.10 8.57
CA ALA A 180 -2.60 -2.96 7.19
C ALA A 180 -4.09 -3.29 7.04
N LYS A 181 -4.57 -4.36 7.70
CA LYS A 181 -5.98 -4.74 7.65
C LYS A 181 -6.89 -3.69 8.31
N LEU A 182 -6.51 -3.18 9.48
CA LEU A 182 -7.27 -2.14 10.16
C LEU A 182 -7.24 -0.83 9.36
N LEU A 183 -6.10 -0.47 8.76
CA LEU A 183 -5.99 0.65 7.84
C LEU A 183 -6.94 0.51 6.65
N SER A 184 -7.04 -0.68 6.04
CA SER A 184 -8.01 -0.93 4.96
C SER A 184 -9.45 -0.69 5.41
N TYR A 185 -9.82 -1.11 6.63
CA TYR A 185 -11.15 -0.84 7.17
C TYR A 185 -11.42 0.65 7.36
N HIS A 186 -10.43 1.40 7.87
CA HIS A 186 -10.57 2.85 8.03
C HIS A 186 -10.70 3.58 6.69
N ILE A 187 -10.05 3.11 5.63
CA ILE A 187 -10.22 3.66 4.27
C ILE A 187 -11.63 3.38 3.76
N ASP A 188 -12.11 2.13 3.90
CA ASP A 188 -13.48 1.78 3.49
C ASP A 188 -14.52 2.65 4.23
N TRP A 189 -14.32 2.89 5.54
CA TRP A 189 -15.23 3.76 6.31
C TRP A 189 -15.10 5.23 5.91
N LEU A 190 -13.91 5.70 5.53
CA LEU A 190 -13.68 7.07 5.10
C LEU A 190 -14.50 7.40 3.84
N GLU A 191 -14.61 6.45 2.91
CA GLU A 191 -15.41 6.59 1.69
C GLU A 191 -16.92 6.67 1.99
N GLU A 192 -17.41 5.93 2.98
CA GLU A 192 -18.85 5.86 3.32
C GLU A 192 -19.35 7.03 4.17
N ILE A 193 -18.59 7.46 5.18
CA ILE A 193 -19.04 8.46 6.16
C ILE A 193 -18.27 9.77 6.14
N GLY A 194 -17.23 9.87 5.32
CA GLY A 194 -16.32 11.01 5.29
C GLY A 194 -15.36 11.06 6.49
N PHE A 195 -14.63 12.18 6.59
CA PHE A 195 -13.56 12.33 7.58
C PHE A 195 -14.09 12.73 8.97
N SER A 196 -13.40 12.26 10.01
CA SER A 196 -13.66 12.71 11.38
C SER A 196 -12.39 12.67 12.23
N HIS A 197 -12.31 13.52 13.26
CA HIS A 197 -11.14 13.59 14.14
C HIS A 197 -10.77 12.25 14.81
N PRO A 198 -11.71 11.47 15.38
CA PRO A 198 -11.36 10.17 15.95
C PRO A 198 -10.75 9.21 14.90
N GLN A 199 -11.27 9.24 13.67
CA GLN A 199 -10.72 8.44 12.58
C GLN A 199 -9.33 8.94 12.16
N GLY A 200 -9.11 10.26 12.18
CA GLY A 200 -7.82 10.89 11.94
C GLY A 200 -6.74 10.46 12.94
N GLU A 201 -7.08 10.37 14.24
CA GLU A 201 -6.18 9.85 15.26
C GLU A 201 -5.76 8.40 14.93
N TRP A 202 -6.72 7.56 14.57
CA TRP A 202 -6.46 6.18 14.16
C TRP A 202 -5.59 6.10 12.89
N PHE A 203 -5.89 6.89 11.86
CA PHE A 203 -5.06 6.96 10.66
C PHE A 203 -3.61 7.33 11.02
N TYR A 204 -3.41 8.40 11.79
CA TYR A 204 -2.08 8.82 12.18
C TYR A 204 -1.35 7.72 12.96
N ALA A 205 -2.00 7.11 13.95
CA ALA A 205 -1.39 6.06 14.77
C ALA A 205 -1.05 4.80 13.94
N LEU A 206 -1.93 4.39 13.01
CA LEU A 206 -1.68 3.28 12.09
C LEU A 206 -0.51 3.57 11.16
N LEU A 207 -0.44 4.79 10.62
CA LEU A 207 0.68 5.24 9.79
C LEU A 207 1.99 5.28 10.59
N VAL A 208 1.98 5.71 11.85
CA VAL A 208 3.18 5.65 12.71
C VAL A 208 3.61 4.19 12.95
N ALA A 209 2.67 3.27 13.12
CA ALA A 209 2.96 1.86 13.42
C ALA A 209 3.37 1.01 12.20
N LEU A 210 3.15 1.50 10.98
CA LEU A 210 3.42 0.78 9.73
C LEU A 210 4.92 0.66 9.45
N GLU A 211 5.50 -0.53 9.31
CA GLU A 211 6.95 -0.69 9.14
C GLU A 211 7.40 -0.60 7.66
N LYS A 212 8.63 -0.11 7.41
CA LYS A 212 9.29 -0.17 6.10
C LYS A 212 10.26 -1.36 6.06
N PRO A 213 10.49 -2.03 4.92
CA PRO A 213 9.93 -1.74 3.59
C PRO A 213 8.46 -2.12 3.48
N LEU A 214 7.70 -1.31 2.72
CA LEU A 214 6.27 -1.58 2.45
C LEU A 214 6.14 -2.67 1.39
N ASP A 215 5.17 -3.57 1.58
CA ASP A 215 4.75 -4.48 0.53
C ASP A 215 3.86 -3.76 -0.52
N PRO A 216 3.74 -4.30 -1.74
CA PRO A 216 2.96 -3.68 -2.81
C PRO A 216 1.48 -3.42 -2.47
N ASP A 217 0.85 -4.31 -1.69
CA ASP A 217 -0.56 -4.17 -1.31
C ASP A 217 -0.73 -3.00 -0.34
N THR A 218 0.18 -2.87 0.62
CA THR A 218 0.23 -1.73 1.54
C THR A 218 0.48 -0.42 0.80
N CYS A 219 1.36 -0.40 -0.21
CA CYS A 219 1.51 0.76 -1.09
C CYS A 219 0.19 1.11 -1.79
N ALA A 220 -0.53 0.13 -2.34
CA ALA A 220 -1.83 0.35 -2.96
C ALA A 220 -2.89 0.88 -1.96
N LEU A 221 -2.86 0.43 -0.70
CA LEU A 221 -3.71 0.95 0.37
C LEU A 221 -3.42 2.42 0.66
N LEU A 222 -2.14 2.80 0.83
CA LEU A 222 -1.76 4.20 1.06
C LEU A 222 -2.18 5.11 -0.10
N ARG A 223 -2.04 4.64 -1.34
CA ARG A 223 -2.53 5.38 -2.51
C ARG A 223 -4.05 5.54 -2.50
N SER A 224 -4.79 4.53 -2.05
CA SER A 224 -6.25 4.62 -1.92
C SER A 224 -6.64 5.63 -0.86
N LEU A 225 -5.95 5.66 0.29
CA LEU A 225 -6.10 6.71 1.29
C LEU A 225 -5.84 8.10 0.71
N SER A 226 -4.76 8.28 -0.05
CA SER A 226 -4.46 9.60 -0.65
C SER A 226 -5.52 10.04 -1.65
N ARG A 227 -6.06 9.13 -2.47
CA ARG A 227 -7.17 9.46 -3.37
C ARG A 227 -8.37 9.97 -2.59
N GLU A 228 -8.80 9.25 -1.57
CA GLU A 228 -9.98 9.63 -0.80
C GLU A 228 -9.76 10.92 -0.01
N CYS A 229 -8.59 11.09 0.62
CA CYS A 229 -8.23 12.34 1.27
C CYS A 229 -8.23 13.54 0.30
N SER A 230 -7.70 13.35 -0.92
CA SER A 230 -7.67 14.40 -1.94
C SER A 230 -9.06 14.77 -2.44
N LYS A 231 -9.95 13.79 -2.58
CA LYS A 231 -11.36 13.97 -2.93
C LYS A 231 -12.11 14.73 -1.84
N LEU A 232 -12.05 14.25 -0.59
CA LEU A 232 -12.69 14.91 0.55
C LEU A 232 -12.20 16.36 0.72
N ARG A 233 -10.90 16.62 0.58
CA ARG A 233 -10.34 17.98 0.65
C ARG A 233 -10.94 18.91 -0.41
N ASN A 234 -11.24 18.39 -1.61
CA ASN A 234 -11.83 19.17 -2.69
C ASN A 234 -13.34 19.39 -2.55
N GLU A 235 -14.03 18.56 -1.77
CA GLU A 235 -15.45 18.73 -1.44
C GLU A 235 -15.67 19.78 -0.35
N LEU A 236 -14.66 20.11 0.46
CA LEU A 236 -14.76 21.13 1.51
C LEU A 236 -15.06 22.52 0.94
N SER A 237 -15.89 23.32 1.61
CA SER A 237 -16.29 24.63 1.07
C SER A 237 -15.24 25.73 1.26
N THR A 238 -14.44 25.66 2.34
CA THR A 238 -13.52 26.73 2.74
C THR A 238 -12.12 26.18 3.06
N SER A 239 -11.09 26.97 2.76
CA SER A 239 -9.68 26.65 3.07
C SER A 239 -9.39 26.59 4.57
N ASP A 240 -10.20 27.29 5.37
CA ASP A 240 -10.08 27.35 6.84
C ASP A 240 -10.82 26.21 7.55
N HIS A 241 -11.38 25.24 6.79
CA HIS A 241 -12.06 24.11 7.39
C HIS A 241 -11.09 23.27 8.23
N GLU A 242 -11.54 22.82 9.40
CA GLU A 242 -10.73 22.08 10.39
C GLU A 242 -10.12 20.76 9.86
N PHE A 243 -10.62 20.27 8.73
CA PHE A 243 -10.18 19.01 8.11
C PHE A 243 -9.10 19.21 7.04
N VAL A 244 -8.89 20.45 6.56
CA VAL A 244 -7.86 20.73 5.54
C VAL A 244 -6.48 20.33 6.05
N ARG A 245 -6.12 20.73 7.27
CA ARG A 245 -4.81 20.41 7.87
C ARG A 245 -4.60 18.91 8.10
N PRO A 246 -5.51 18.16 8.74
CA PRO A 246 -5.40 16.70 8.86
C PRO A 246 -5.29 15.98 7.51
N LEU A 247 -6.12 16.34 6.53
CA LEU A 247 -6.06 15.70 5.20
C LEU A 247 -4.73 15.97 4.52
N ASN A 248 -4.25 17.22 4.54
CA ASN A 248 -2.94 17.60 4.03
C ASN A 248 -1.78 16.88 4.74
N LEU A 249 -1.90 16.62 6.05
CA LEU A 249 -0.93 15.83 6.80
C LEU A 249 -0.84 14.40 6.26
N PHE A 250 -1.96 13.72 6.05
CA PHE A 250 -1.96 12.35 5.53
C PHE A 250 -1.43 12.28 4.11
N LEU A 251 -1.83 13.22 3.24
CA LEU A 251 -1.29 13.33 1.88
C LEU A 251 0.23 13.50 1.90
N SER A 252 0.73 14.39 2.76
CA SER A 252 2.16 14.65 2.91
C SER A 252 2.93 13.42 3.39
N ILE A 253 2.42 12.73 4.42
CA ILE A 253 3.03 11.50 4.94
C ILE A 253 3.08 10.43 3.86
N VAL A 254 1.98 10.18 3.13
CA VAL A 254 1.96 9.16 2.08
C VAL A 254 2.93 9.50 0.95
N ALA A 255 2.91 10.74 0.46
CA ALA A 255 3.72 11.12 -0.68
C ALA A 255 5.22 11.25 -0.38
N HIS A 256 5.56 11.91 0.73
CA HIS A 256 6.96 12.27 1.03
C HIS A 256 7.60 11.33 2.06
N TYR A 257 6.85 10.80 3.02
CA TYR A 257 7.42 9.83 3.96
C TYR A 257 7.39 8.42 3.41
N PHE A 258 6.29 7.96 2.79
CA PHE A 258 6.17 6.60 2.23
C PHE A 258 6.49 6.51 0.73
N ASP A 259 7.14 7.55 0.19
CA ASP A 259 7.72 7.59 -1.16
C ASP A 259 6.69 7.45 -2.30
N GLN A 260 5.40 7.68 -2.05
CA GLN A 260 4.33 7.68 -3.06
C GLN A 260 4.20 9.05 -3.74
N LYS A 261 5.30 9.55 -4.32
CA LYS A 261 5.44 10.94 -4.78
C LYS A 261 4.39 11.40 -5.80
N ASP A 262 3.86 10.47 -6.58
CA ASP A 262 2.82 10.76 -7.56
C ASP A 262 1.47 11.10 -6.91
N MET A 263 1.28 10.81 -5.63
CA MET A 263 0.09 11.16 -4.83
C MET A 263 0.25 12.50 -4.10
N SER A 264 0.85 13.51 -4.76
CA SER A 264 1.10 14.85 -4.19
C SER A 264 0.65 15.97 -5.12
N ASP A 265 0.35 17.12 -4.52
CA ASP A 265 -0.02 18.34 -5.28
C ASP A 265 1.11 18.80 -6.19
N ASP A 266 2.37 18.70 -5.72
CA ASP A 266 3.57 19.07 -6.47
C ASP A 266 3.70 18.28 -7.78
N PHE A 267 3.33 16.99 -7.77
CA PHE A 267 3.42 16.12 -8.93
C PHE A 267 2.40 16.51 -10.01
N CYS A 268 1.15 16.79 -9.62
CA CYS A 268 0.11 17.17 -10.56
C CYS A 268 0.30 18.57 -11.14
N SER A 269 0.89 19.51 -10.40
CA SER A 269 1.22 20.86 -10.91
C SER A 269 2.38 20.85 -11.93
N SER A 270 3.15 19.76 -12.00
CA SER A 270 4.31 19.63 -12.90
C SER A 270 4.00 18.98 -14.26
N LYS A 271 2.76 18.53 -14.48
CA LYS A 271 2.27 17.99 -15.77
C LYS A 271 1.55 19.06 -16.57
#